data_AF-A0A1V4PXD8-F1
#
_entry.id   AF-A0A1V4PXD8-F1
#
_cell.length_a   1.000
_cell.length_b   1.000
_cell.length_c   1.000
_cell.angle_alpha   90.00
_cell.angle_beta   90.00
_cell.angle_gamma   90.00
#
_symmetry.space_group_name_H-M   'P 1'
#
loop_
_entity.id
_entity.type
_entity.pdbx_description
1 polymer ?
#
loop_
_entity_poly.entity_id
_entity_poly.type
_entity_poly.pdbx_seq_one_letter_code
_entity_poly.pdbx_strand_id
1 'polypeptide(L)'
;MVDNDAAPPTPAEYRERSERARVQARSRYRDHLTEVLSVRGVEETAAVADVVLDVLTEWRYVDSGERCACSCHPHLPDSDRHDYGFDCVCTHTREQRRASFHQALNDIRALWQSPSGEQTRYAKQPAEAALQAWLAQHPGVVVHSHGGWAPEQWRGVVDGHSFYFRERHDDWDIEIDLRPTGQFIDAVDGFNDDGTTRYRQRKFERGDVIATGTTDAEDYGTTLVQRAQFIVTIVRDHLKRKGCTHHLDNRNAITAALGTSIDWCPTCGTRLSAN
;
A
#
# COMPACT_ATOMS: atom_id res chain seq x y z
N MET A 1 -15.74 20.96 -0.82
CA MET A 1 -16.49 20.01 0.03
C MET A 1 -16.30 18.64 -0.58
N VAL A 2 -15.30 17.90 -0.09
CA VAL A 2 -15.12 16.49 -0.43
C VAL A 2 -15.50 15.74 0.83
N ASP A 3 -16.46 14.85 0.69
CA ASP A 3 -17.12 14.11 1.76
C ASP A 3 -16.07 13.20 2.45
N ASN A 4 -15.70 13.57 3.68
CA ASN A 4 -14.54 13.03 4.41
C ASN A 4 -14.93 11.87 5.35
N ASP A 5 -16.16 11.35 5.22
CA ASP A 5 -16.74 10.29 6.06
C ASP A 5 -17.10 9.02 5.27
N ALA A 6 -16.64 8.89 4.02
CA ALA A 6 -16.86 7.65 3.27
C ALA A 6 -16.06 6.52 3.93
N ALA A 7 -16.77 5.67 4.68
CA ALA A 7 -16.28 4.34 5.05
C ALA A 7 -15.64 3.68 3.80
N PRO A 8 -14.54 2.92 3.96
CA PRO A 8 -13.93 2.28 2.81
C PRO A 8 -14.99 1.45 2.08
N PRO A 9 -14.91 1.37 0.75
CA PRO A 9 -15.87 0.56 0.00
C PRO A 9 -15.85 -0.87 0.55
N THR A 10 -17.04 -1.38 0.84
CA THR A 10 -17.23 -2.78 1.20
C THR A 10 -16.71 -3.68 0.08
N PRO A 11 -16.40 -4.96 0.35
CA PRO A 11 -15.99 -5.89 -0.70
C PRO A 11 -17.00 -6.00 -1.86
N ALA A 12 -18.29 -5.78 -1.59
CA ALA A 12 -19.33 -5.75 -2.62
C ALA A 12 -19.23 -4.49 -3.50
N GLU A 13 -19.09 -3.31 -2.89
CA GLU A 13 -18.92 -2.04 -3.61
C GLU A 13 -17.61 -2.01 -4.42
N TYR A 14 -16.53 -2.59 -3.88
CA TYR A 14 -15.29 -2.75 -4.62
C TYR A 14 -15.46 -3.66 -5.84
N ARG A 15 -16.15 -4.80 -5.71
CA ARG A 15 -16.46 -5.69 -6.84
C ARG A 15 -17.31 -4.98 -7.89
N GLU A 16 -18.33 -4.24 -7.47
CA GLU A 16 -19.19 -3.48 -8.38
C GLU A 16 -18.40 -2.39 -9.11
N ARG A 17 -17.59 -1.61 -8.39
CA ARG A 17 -16.72 -0.59 -8.99
C ARG A 17 -15.75 -1.20 -9.99
N SER A 18 -15.10 -2.31 -9.64
CA SER A 18 -14.16 -3.02 -10.52
C SER A 18 -14.85 -3.52 -11.79
N GLU A 19 -16.04 -4.13 -11.66
CA GLU A 19 -16.80 -4.61 -12.81
C GLU A 19 -17.28 -3.46 -13.71
N ARG A 20 -17.74 -2.35 -13.14
CA ARG A 20 -18.09 -1.14 -13.91
C ARG A 20 -16.89 -0.59 -14.68
N ALA A 21 -15.74 -0.46 -14.02
CA ALA A 21 -14.50 0.00 -14.67
C ALA A 21 -14.09 -0.94 -15.80
N ARG A 22 -14.22 -2.26 -15.62
CA ARG A 22 -13.93 -3.27 -16.64
C ARG A 22 -14.86 -3.14 -17.85
N VAL A 23 -16.16 -3.04 -17.63
CA VAL A 23 -17.15 -2.88 -18.72
C VAL A 23 -16.88 -1.59 -19.50
N GLN A 24 -16.59 -0.49 -18.80
CA GLN A 24 -16.25 0.78 -19.43
C GLN A 24 -14.95 0.69 -20.24
N ALA A 25 -13.89 0.11 -19.68
CA ALA A 25 -12.62 -0.08 -20.37
C ALA A 25 -12.79 -0.97 -21.61
N ARG A 26 -13.54 -2.07 -21.50
CA ARG A 26 -13.84 -2.96 -22.62
C ARG A 26 -14.55 -2.22 -23.75
N SER A 27 -15.58 -1.43 -23.44
CA SER A 27 -16.30 -0.63 -24.44
C SER A 27 -15.34 0.30 -25.19
N ARG A 28 -14.51 1.04 -24.45
CA ARG A 28 -13.56 2.00 -25.06
C ARG A 28 -12.54 1.31 -25.96
N TYR A 29 -11.97 0.19 -25.53
CA TYR A 29 -11.03 -0.56 -26.37
C TYR A 29 -11.71 -1.21 -27.57
N ARG A 30 -12.96 -1.67 -27.44
CA ARG A 30 -13.73 -2.22 -28.55
C ARG A 30 -13.96 -1.16 -29.62
N ASP A 31 -14.39 0.03 -29.22
CA ASP A 31 -14.62 1.16 -30.13
C ASP A 31 -13.32 1.52 -30.86
N HIS A 32 -12.21 1.63 -30.12
CA HIS A 32 -10.90 1.90 -30.68
C HIS A 32 -10.43 0.82 -31.68
N LEU A 33 -10.54 -0.46 -31.32
CA LEU A 33 -10.15 -1.56 -32.21
C LEU A 33 -11.04 -1.60 -33.45
N THR A 34 -12.34 -1.37 -33.31
CA THR A 34 -13.28 -1.34 -34.44
C THR A 34 -12.89 -0.25 -35.44
N GLU A 35 -12.55 0.95 -34.95
CA GLU A 35 -12.06 2.05 -35.78
C GLU A 35 -10.75 1.69 -36.52
N VAL A 36 -9.75 1.18 -35.78
CA VAL A 36 -8.45 0.81 -36.35
C VAL A 36 -8.60 -0.30 -37.40
N LEU A 37 -9.39 -1.33 -37.11
CA LEU A 37 -9.64 -2.45 -38.03
C LEU A 37 -10.40 -1.98 -39.28
N SER A 38 -11.33 -1.03 -39.15
CA SER A 38 -12.05 -0.45 -40.27
C SER A 38 -11.12 0.30 -41.22
N VAL A 39 -10.18 1.09 -40.69
CA VAL A 39 -9.17 1.79 -41.51
C VAL A 39 -8.28 0.80 -42.26
N ARG A 40 -8.08 -0.40 -41.72
CA ARG A 40 -7.28 -1.47 -42.33
C ARG A 40 -8.05 -2.34 -43.30
N GLY A 41 -9.34 -2.06 -43.54
CA GLY A 41 -10.18 -2.82 -44.47
C GLY A 41 -10.53 -4.23 -43.97
N VAL A 42 -10.52 -4.47 -42.66
CA VAL A 42 -10.95 -5.74 -42.07
C VAL A 42 -12.48 -5.79 -42.13
N GLU A 43 -13.04 -6.90 -42.60
CA GLU A 43 -14.48 -7.14 -42.56
C GLU A 43 -14.91 -7.54 -41.14
N GLU A 44 -16.18 -7.30 -40.80
CA GLU A 44 -16.74 -7.63 -39.47
C GLU A 44 -15.94 -7.05 -38.29
N THR A 45 -15.42 -5.82 -38.44
CA THR A 45 -14.53 -5.14 -37.49
C THR A 45 -14.97 -5.22 -36.04
N ALA A 46 -16.27 -5.07 -35.76
CA ALA A 46 -16.81 -5.14 -34.40
C ALA A 46 -16.75 -6.55 -33.79
N ALA A 47 -16.93 -7.60 -34.60
CA ALA A 47 -16.82 -8.98 -34.16
C ALA A 47 -15.35 -9.37 -33.97
N VAL A 48 -14.49 -8.96 -34.89
CA VAL A 48 -13.04 -9.15 -34.76
C VAL A 48 -12.49 -8.42 -33.52
N ALA A 49 -12.95 -7.19 -33.26
CA ALA A 49 -12.58 -6.45 -32.06
C ALA A 49 -12.98 -7.17 -30.76
N ASP A 50 -14.17 -7.78 -30.71
CA ASP A 50 -14.59 -8.59 -29.56
C ASP A 50 -13.69 -9.81 -29.35
N VAL A 51 -13.41 -10.56 -30.41
CA VAL A 51 -12.56 -11.75 -30.34
C VAL A 51 -11.15 -11.39 -29.87
N VAL A 52 -10.57 -10.32 -30.44
CA VAL A 52 -9.24 -9.84 -30.04
C VAL A 52 -9.23 -9.43 -28.56
N LEU A 53 -10.25 -8.73 -28.09
CA LEU A 53 -10.36 -8.36 -26.69
C LEU A 53 -10.49 -9.57 -25.77
N ASP A 54 -11.30 -10.56 -26.14
CA ASP A 54 -11.47 -11.77 -25.35
C ASP A 54 -10.16 -12.55 -25.24
N VAL A 55 -9.47 -12.75 -26.37
CA VAL A 55 -8.19 -13.46 -26.41
C VAL A 55 -7.12 -12.76 -25.58
N LEU A 56 -7.06 -11.42 -25.63
CA LEU A 56 -6.01 -10.67 -24.94
C LEU A 56 -6.31 -10.40 -23.46
N THR A 57 -7.58 -10.35 -23.06
CA THR A 57 -7.97 -9.83 -21.73
C THR A 57 -8.80 -10.78 -20.87
N GLU A 58 -9.47 -11.79 -21.44
CA GLU A 58 -10.33 -12.73 -20.69
C GLU A 58 -9.60 -14.04 -20.32
N TRP A 59 -8.48 -13.93 -19.62
CA TRP A 59 -7.74 -15.08 -19.10
C TRP A 59 -8.49 -15.76 -17.95
N ARG A 60 -8.39 -17.09 -17.87
CA ARG A 60 -9.05 -17.92 -16.84
C ARG A 60 -8.06 -18.88 -16.21
N TYR A 61 -8.25 -19.14 -14.92
CA TYR A 61 -7.51 -20.18 -14.23
C TYR A 61 -7.83 -21.54 -14.84
N VAL A 62 -6.78 -22.30 -15.19
CA VAL A 62 -6.91 -23.62 -15.84
C VAL A 62 -7.70 -24.63 -15.01
N ASP A 63 -7.68 -24.49 -13.68
CA ASP A 63 -8.29 -25.43 -12.75
C ASP A 63 -9.70 -25.04 -12.30
N SER A 64 -10.00 -23.75 -12.13
CA SER A 64 -11.34 -23.30 -11.68
C SER A 64 -12.21 -22.75 -12.82
N GLY A 65 -11.63 -22.35 -13.95
CA GLY A 65 -12.32 -21.60 -15.00
C GLY A 65 -12.74 -20.18 -14.59
N GLU A 66 -12.46 -19.77 -13.35
CA GLU A 66 -12.66 -18.40 -12.89
C GLU A 66 -11.70 -17.45 -13.61
N ARG A 67 -12.10 -16.19 -13.72
CA ARG A 67 -11.26 -15.17 -14.35
C ARG A 67 -9.96 -14.99 -13.58
N CYS A 68 -8.87 -14.88 -14.31
CA CYS A 68 -7.56 -14.55 -13.78
C CYS A 68 -7.61 -13.20 -13.06
N ALA A 69 -7.09 -13.13 -11.83
CA ALA A 69 -6.99 -11.90 -11.05
C ALA A 69 -5.60 -11.25 -11.12
N CYS A 70 -4.67 -11.81 -11.91
CA CYS A 70 -3.34 -11.23 -12.13
C CYS A 70 -3.48 -9.92 -12.90
N SER A 71 -2.72 -8.90 -12.52
CA SER A 71 -2.58 -7.66 -13.29
C SER A 71 -1.60 -7.77 -14.45
N CYS A 72 -1.32 -9.00 -14.90
CA CYS A 72 -0.18 -9.36 -15.76
C CYS A 72 -0.54 -9.36 -17.26
N HIS A 73 -1.84 -9.20 -17.56
CA HIS A 73 -2.41 -8.93 -18.87
C HIS A 73 -3.12 -7.57 -18.71
N PRO A 74 -3.11 -6.60 -19.64
CA PRO A 74 -2.76 -6.61 -21.06
C PRO A 74 -1.76 -5.49 -21.43
N HIS A 75 -0.49 -5.68 -21.07
CA HIS A 75 0.62 -4.95 -21.67
C HIS A 75 1.51 -5.98 -22.37
N LEU A 76 2.01 -5.69 -23.57
CA LEU A 76 3.12 -6.48 -24.09
C LEU A 76 4.29 -6.24 -23.14
N PRO A 77 4.78 -7.27 -22.44
CA PRO A 77 5.81 -7.04 -21.45
C PRO A 77 7.10 -6.60 -22.14
N ASP A 78 7.77 -5.63 -21.55
CA ASP A 78 9.08 -5.12 -21.95
C ASP A 78 10.24 -6.03 -21.44
N SER A 79 9.88 -7.13 -20.78
CA SER A 79 10.77 -8.14 -20.20
C SER A 79 10.20 -9.55 -20.41
N ASP A 80 11.06 -10.55 -20.27
CA ASP A 80 10.71 -11.98 -20.32
C ASP A 80 9.98 -12.48 -19.06
N ARG A 81 9.48 -11.56 -18.21
CA ARG A 81 8.80 -11.89 -16.98
C ARG A 81 7.55 -12.73 -17.25
N HIS A 82 7.45 -13.89 -16.58
CA HIS A 82 6.41 -14.89 -16.82
C HIS A 82 6.34 -15.38 -18.26
N ASP A 83 7.48 -15.51 -18.95
CA ASP A 83 7.53 -15.88 -20.38
C ASP A 83 6.59 -15.02 -21.22
N TYR A 84 6.76 -13.71 -21.14
CA TYR A 84 5.89 -12.73 -21.81
C TYR A 84 4.39 -12.82 -21.44
N GLY A 85 4.08 -13.42 -20.27
CA GLY A 85 2.71 -13.68 -19.80
C GLY A 85 2.18 -15.07 -20.14
N PHE A 86 2.91 -15.90 -20.89
CA PHE A 86 2.54 -17.28 -21.19
C PHE A 86 2.73 -18.23 -20.00
N ASP A 87 3.69 -17.94 -19.11
CA ASP A 87 3.86 -18.60 -17.81
C ASP A 87 3.16 -17.84 -16.68
N CYS A 88 1.99 -17.24 -16.97
CA CYS A 88 1.17 -16.61 -15.94
C CYS A 88 0.61 -17.66 -14.98
N VAL A 89 0.47 -17.31 -13.69
CA VAL A 89 -0.09 -18.18 -12.66
C VAL A 89 -1.48 -18.76 -13.00
N CYS A 90 -2.24 -18.16 -13.92
CA CYS A 90 -3.53 -18.70 -14.36
C CYS A 90 -3.42 -19.97 -15.20
N THR A 91 -2.28 -20.22 -15.85
CA THR A 91 -2.04 -21.44 -16.64
C THR A 91 -1.59 -22.61 -15.76
N HIS A 92 -1.26 -22.36 -14.50
CA HIS A 92 -0.80 -23.37 -13.53
C HIS A 92 -1.97 -23.95 -12.75
N THR A 93 -1.91 -25.25 -12.46
CA THR A 93 -2.82 -25.89 -11.48
C THR A 93 -2.58 -25.34 -10.08
N ARG A 94 -3.52 -25.52 -9.16
CA ARG A 94 -3.35 -25.15 -7.74
C ARG A 94 -2.05 -25.69 -7.12
N GLU A 95 -1.68 -26.93 -7.42
CA GLU A 95 -0.46 -27.55 -6.89
C GLU A 95 0.79 -26.90 -7.47
N GLN A 96 0.82 -26.65 -8.78
CA GLN A 96 1.90 -25.93 -9.45
C GLN A 96 2.04 -24.52 -8.88
N ARG A 97 0.95 -23.77 -8.71
CA ARG A 97 0.98 -22.44 -8.07
C ARG A 97 1.59 -22.48 -6.67
N ARG A 98 1.23 -23.48 -5.87
CA ARG A 98 1.79 -23.67 -4.52
C ARG A 98 3.29 -23.97 -4.56
N ALA A 99 3.70 -24.86 -5.46
CA ALA A 99 5.11 -25.22 -5.65
C ALA A 99 5.93 -24.02 -6.12
N SER A 100 5.47 -23.30 -7.15
CA SER A 100 6.10 -22.08 -7.67
C SER A 100 6.21 -20.99 -6.60
N PHE A 101 5.17 -20.83 -5.77
CA PHE A 101 5.21 -19.90 -4.64
C PHE A 101 6.25 -20.29 -3.59
N HIS A 102 6.33 -21.56 -3.21
CA HIS A 102 7.37 -22.05 -2.30
C HIS A 102 8.77 -21.87 -2.89
N GLN A 103 8.94 -22.15 -4.19
CA GLN A 103 10.21 -21.98 -4.88
C GLN A 103 10.64 -20.51 -4.88
N ALA A 104 9.75 -19.59 -5.26
CA ALA A 104 10.01 -18.15 -5.23
C ALA A 104 10.42 -17.66 -3.83
N LEU A 105 9.78 -18.17 -2.78
CA LEU A 105 10.16 -17.84 -1.40
C LEU A 105 11.55 -18.37 -1.02
N ASN A 106 11.91 -19.57 -1.47
CA ASN A 106 13.25 -20.14 -1.28
C ASN A 106 14.31 -19.35 -2.04
N ASP A 107 14.02 -18.94 -3.28
CA ASP A 107 14.92 -18.14 -4.10
C ASP A 107 15.15 -16.75 -3.49
N ILE A 108 14.10 -16.10 -2.99
CA ILE A 108 14.20 -14.84 -2.24
C ILE A 108 15.08 -15.02 -1.00
N ARG A 109 14.92 -16.13 -0.26
CA ARG A 109 15.78 -16.42 0.90
C ARG A 109 17.24 -16.58 0.48
N ALA A 110 17.50 -17.39 -0.52
CA ALA A 110 18.84 -17.63 -1.04
C ALA A 110 19.48 -16.32 -1.51
N LEU A 111 18.73 -15.48 -2.21
CA LEU A 111 19.16 -14.15 -2.63
C LEU A 111 19.56 -13.29 -1.42
N TRP A 112 18.72 -13.20 -0.39
CA TRP A 112 19.02 -12.41 0.82
C TRP A 112 20.15 -12.98 1.69
N GLN A 113 20.52 -14.25 1.51
CA GLN A 113 21.68 -14.88 2.14
C GLN A 113 22.94 -14.82 1.26
N SER A 114 22.81 -14.40 -0.01
CA SER A 114 23.91 -14.28 -0.95
C SER A 114 24.71 -12.98 -0.77
N PRO A 115 25.93 -12.90 -1.31
CA PRO A 115 26.70 -11.65 -1.38
C PRO A 115 25.95 -10.50 -2.07
N SER A 116 25.09 -10.79 -3.05
CA SER A 116 24.26 -9.76 -3.70
C SER A 116 23.19 -9.20 -2.76
N GLY A 117 22.63 -10.04 -1.89
CA GLY A 117 21.72 -9.63 -0.83
C GLY A 117 22.42 -8.77 0.23
N GLU A 118 23.65 -9.12 0.58
CA GLU A 118 24.50 -8.30 1.46
C GLU A 118 24.80 -6.94 0.82
N GLN A 119 25.26 -6.91 -0.43
CA GLN A 119 25.49 -5.66 -1.17
C GLN A 119 24.24 -4.79 -1.24
N THR A 120 23.07 -5.39 -1.47
CA THR A 120 21.79 -4.67 -1.47
C THR A 120 21.48 -4.06 -0.10
N ARG A 121 21.76 -4.77 1.01
CA ARG A 121 21.61 -4.21 2.37
C ARG A 121 22.59 -3.07 2.61
N TYR A 122 23.86 -3.24 2.25
CA TYR A 122 24.88 -2.19 2.38
C TYR A 122 24.52 -0.94 1.58
N ALA A 123 24.02 -1.09 0.35
CA ALA A 123 23.57 0.02 -0.49
C ALA A 123 22.42 0.83 0.14
N LYS A 124 21.59 0.21 1.00
CA LYS A 124 20.51 0.89 1.73
C LYS A 124 20.96 1.59 3.01
N GLN A 125 22.12 1.24 3.58
CA GLN A 125 22.57 1.79 4.86
C GLN A 125 22.69 3.33 4.89
N PRO A 126 23.18 4.03 3.84
CA PRO A 126 23.24 5.48 3.86
C PRO A 126 21.86 6.13 3.98
N ALA A 127 20.85 5.59 3.28
CA ALA A 127 19.48 6.10 3.35
C ALA A 127 18.85 5.85 4.73
N GLU A 128 19.09 4.67 5.32
CA GLU A 128 18.66 4.36 6.70
C GLU A 128 19.35 5.27 7.71
N ALA A 129 20.67 5.49 7.59
CA ALA A 129 21.41 6.38 8.47
C ALA A 129 20.91 7.83 8.38
N ALA A 130 20.58 8.31 7.18
CA ALA A 130 19.96 9.62 6.98
C ALA A 130 18.59 9.71 7.66
N LEU A 131 17.76 8.67 7.55
CA LEU A 131 16.47 8.60 8.26
C LEU A 131 16.68 8.64 9.78
N GLN A 132 17.61 7.87 10.34
CA GLN A 132 17.89 7.88 11.78
C GLN A 132 18.40 9.24 12.27
N ALA A 133 19.29 9.89 11.51
CA ALA A 133 19.78 11.22 11.81
C ALA A 133 18.66 12.28 11.78
N TRP A 134 17.70 12.14 10.87
CA TRP A 134 16.51 12.98 10.82
C TRP A 134 15.59 12.71 12.01
N LEU A 135 15.29 11.45 12.33
CA LEU A 135 14.45 11.08 13.48
C LEU A 135 15.00 11.60 14.81
N ALA A 136 16.32 11.59 15.00
CA ALA A 136 16.98 12.13 16.18
C ALA A 136 16.73 13.64 16.39
N GLN A 137 16.41 14.38 15.32
CA GLN A 137 16.10 15.82 15.36
C GLN A 137 14.59 16.10 15.50
N HIS A 138 13.74 15.07 15.46
CA HIS A 138 12.29 15.21 15.46
C HIS A 138 11.68 14.52 16.69
N PRO A 139 11.75 15.15 17.89
CA PRO A 139 11.15 14.60 19.09
C PRO A 139 9.64 14.40 18.87
N GLY A 140 9.11 13.34 19.50
CA GLY A 140 7.72 12.90 19.32
C GLY A 140 7.49 12.00 18.11
N VAL A 141 8.48 11.79 17.24
CA VAL A 141 8.38 10.89 16.09
C VAL A 141 9.15 9.59 16.34
N VAL A 142 8.47 8.46 16.16
CA VAL A 142 9.08 7.12 16.18
C VAL A 142 8.62 6.36 14.95
N VAL A 143 9.54 5.80 14.17
CA VAL A 143 9.22 4.88 13.07
C VAL A 143 9.52 3.46 13.54
N HIS A 144 8.50 2.62 13.66
CA HIS A 144 8.65 1.22 14.08
C HIS A 144 9.05 0.30 12.92
N SER A 145 8.51 0.57 11.73
CA SER A 145 8.83 -0.19 10.52
C SER A 145 8.52 0.65 9.29
N HIS A 146 9.34 0.51 8.26
CA HIS A 146 9.09 1.07 6.93
C HIS A 146 9.55 0.11 5.83
N GLY A 147 9.11 0.35 4.61
CA GLY A 147 9.48 -0.42 3.42
C GLY A 147 8.31 -1.20 2.82
N GLY A 148 8.61 -2.30 2.13
CA GLY A 148 7.66 -2.95 1.24
C GLY A 148 7.90 -2.50 -0.21
N TRP A 149 7.80 -3.45 -1.14
CA TRP A 149 8.16 -3.22 -2.55
C TRP A 149 6.97 -2.72 -3.37
N ALA A 150 5.78 -3.27 -3.09
CA ALA A 150 4.47 -2.78 -3.50
C ALA A 150 3.44 -3.64 -2.75
N PRO A 151 2.77 -3.14 -1.69
CA PRO A 151 2.74 -1.76 -1.24
C PRO A 151 3.98 -1.29 -0.45
N GLU A 152 4.37 -0.02 -0.58
CA GLU A 152 5.19 0.69 0.41
C GLU A 152 4.34 0.95 1.66
N GLN A 153 4.90 0.72 2.84
CA GLN A 153 4.21 0.80 4.12
C GLN A 153 5.10 1.40 5.20
N TRP A 154 4.53 2.28 6.01
CA TRP A 154 5.19 2.84 7.19
C TRP A 154 4.30 2.72 8.41
N ARG A 155 4.90 2.41 9.57
CA ARG A 155 4.23 2.37 10.87
C ARG A 155 5.07 3.06 11.91
N GLY A 156 4.42 3.77 12.82
CA GLY A 156 5.11 4.48 13.87
C GLY A 156 4.17 5.22 14.81
N VAL A 157 4.74 6.19 15.51
CA VAL A 157 4.06 7.12 16.40
C VAL A 157 4.49 8.55 16.07
N VAL A 158 3.53 9.47 16.03
CA VAL A 158 3.78 10.91 15.94
C VAL A 158 3.02 11.59 17.08
N ASP A 159 3.76 12.25 17.96
CA ASP A 159 3.25 13.05 19.08
C ASP A 159 2.23 12.29 19.96
N GLY A 160 2.44 10.98 20.14
CA GLY A 160 1.58 10.09 20.94
C GLY A 160 0.52 9.31 20.15
N HIS A 161 0.33 9.61 18.87
CA HIS A 161 -0.63 8.94 18.00
C HIS A 161 0.06 7.90 17.13
N SER A 162 -0.41 6.65 17.17
CA SER A 162 0.06 5.64 16.23
C SER A 162 -0.38 6.02 14.82
N PHE A 163 0.46 5.73 13.81
CA PHE A 163 0.11 5.96 12.41
C PHE A 163 0.42 4.74 11.55
N TYR A 164 -0.32 4.63 10.44
CA TYR A 164 -0.05 3.71 9.35
C TYR A 164 -0.13 4.48 8.04
N PHE A 165 0.91 4.41 7.22
CA PHE A 165 0.89 4.87 5.84
C PHE A 165 1.00 3.67 4.92
N ARG A 166 0.27 3.71 3.81
CA ARG A 166 0.31 2.68 2.77
C ARG A 166 0.19 3.34 1.41
N GLU A 167 1.15 3.08 0.53
CA GLU A 167 1.06 3.36 -0.90
C GLU A 167 0.84 2.05 -1.67
N ARG A 168 -0.11 2.05 -2.60
CA ARG A 168 -0.27 0.98 -3.57
C ARG A 168 -0.84 1.52 -4.87
N HIS A 169 -0.13 1.22 -5.96
CA HIS A 169 -0.56 1.58 -7.33
C HIS A 169 -0.74 3.09 -7.47
N ASP A 170 0.23 3.85 -6.97
CA ASP A 170 0.26 5.30 -7.01
C ASP A 170 -0.75 6.00 -6.09
N ASP A 171 -1.68 5.27 -5.47
CA ASP A 171 -2.58 5.79 -4.44
C ASP A 171 -1.98 5.56 -3.04
N TRP A 172 -2.14 6.52 -2.14
CA TRP A 172 -1.76 6.38 -0.74
C TRP A 172 -2.85 6.81 0.25
N ASP A 173 -2.79 6.24 1.45
CA ASP A 173 -3.60 6.61 2.60
C ASP A 173 -2.75 6.71 3.88
N ILE A 174 -3.18 7.56 4.81
CA ILE A 174 -2.61 7.69 6.16
C ILE A 174 -3.72 7.50 7.18
N GLU A 175 -3.55 6.51 8.06
CA GLU A 175 -4.39 6.27 9.23
C GLU A 175 -3.68 6.72 10.51
N ILE A 176 -4.44 7.22 11.50
CA ILE A 176 -3.95 7.47 12.87
C ILE A 176 -4.78 6.75 13.93
N ASP A 177 -4.23 6.61 15.13
CA ASP A 177 -4.89 5.97 16.28
C ASP A 177 -5.33 4.54 15.96
N LEU A 178 -4.36 3.75 15.49
CA LEU A 178 -4.54 2.35 15.17
C LEU A 178 -5.06 1.58 16.39
N ARG A 179 -6.23 0.97 16.23
CA ARG A 179 -6.93 0.21 17.25
C ARG A 179 -7.13 -1.23 16.78
N PRO A 180 -6.99 -2.24 17.65
CA PRO A 180 -7.32 -3.62 17.30
C PRO A 180 -8.78 -3.72 16.87
N THR A 181 -9.02 -4.30 15.71
CA THR A 181 -10.37 -4.51 15.14
C THR A 181 -11.07 -5.73 15.71
N GLY A 182 -10.36 -6.55 16.50
CA GLY A 182 -10.79 -7.89 16.89
C GLY A 182 -10.60 -8.95 15.80
N GLN A 183 -10.23 -8.54 14.58
CA GLN A 183 -9.88 -9.46 13.49
C GLN A 183 -8.41 -9.85 13.59
N PHE A 184 -8.10 -11.04 13.07
CA PHE A 184 -6.74 -11.55 12.95
C PHE A 184 -6.45 -11.80 11.49
N ILE A 185 -5.24 -11.44 11.07
CA ILE A 185 -4.71 -11.75 9.75
C ILE A 185 -3.56 -12.75 9.91
N ASP A 186 -3.51 -13.73 9.03
CA ASP A 186 -2.39 -14.66 8.96
C ASP A 186 -1.20 -13.95 8.32
N ALA A 187 -0.22 -13.59 9.15
CA ALA A 187 1.05 -13.09 8.69
C ALA A 187 2.03 -14.24 8.53
N VAL A 188 2.77 -14.30 7.42
CA VAL A 188 3.85 -15.27 7.27
C VAL A 188 4.94 -14.94 8.29
N ASP A 189 5.15 -15.85 9.23
CA ASP A 189 6.09 -15.70 10.37
C ASP A 189 7.38 -16.49 10.17
N GLY A 190 7.39 -17.41 9.20
CA GLY A 190 8.54 -18.22 8.87
C GLY A 190 8.10 -19.52 8.24
N PHE A 191 8.91 -20.55 8.45
CA PHE A 191 8.69 -21.88 7.91
C PHE A 191 8.94 -22.90 9.00
N ASN A 192 8.21 -24.00 8.96
CA ASN A 192 8.51 -25.18 9.76
C ASN A 192 9.66 -25.97 9.10
N ASP A 193 10.25 -26.91 9.84
CA ASP A 193 11.35 -27.74 9.36
C ASP A 193 10.96 -28.63 8.15
N ASP A 194 9.66 -28.87 7.96
CA ASP A 194 9.09 -29.60 6.82
C ASP A 194 8.86 -28.72 5.57
N GLY A 195 9.27 -27.44 5.62
CA GLY A 195 9.12 -26.49 4.52
C GLY A 195 7.73 -25.88 4.39
N THR A 196 6.77 -26.22 5.25
CA THR A 196 5.46 -25.56 5.26
C THR A 196 5.56 -24.14 5.83
N THR A 197 4.77 -23.21 5.27
CA THR A 197 4.71 -21.83 5.75
C THR A 197 4.09 -21.78 7.14
N ARG A 198 4.85 -21.24 8.09
CA ARG A 198 4.34 -20.92 9.43
C ARG A 198 3.64 -19.58 9.38
N TYR A 199 2.36 -19.59 9.72
CA TYR A 199 1.57 -18.38 9.88
C TYR A 199 1.50 -18.00 11.35
N ARG A 200 1.60 -16.71 11.63
CA ARG A 200 1.29 -16.12 12.92
C ARG A 200 0.06 -15.26 12.75
N GLN A 201 -0.92 -15.51 13.61
CA GLN A 201 -2.07 -14.60 13.72
C GLN A 201 -1.59 -13.28 14.30
N ARG A 202 -1.69 -12.23 13.49
CA ARG A 202 -1.46 -10.85 13.91
C ARG A 202 -2.81 -10.17 14.04
N LYS A 203 -3.02 -9.46 15.15
CA LYS A 203 -4.19 -8.61 15.30
C LYS A 203 -4.21 -7.58 14.18
N PHE A 204 -5.32 -7.52 13.45
CA PHE A 204 -5.54 -6.50 12.45
C PHE A 204 -5.92 -5.21 13.18
N GLU A 205 -5.14 -4.17 12.96
CA GLU A 205 -5.34 -2.85 13.55
C GLU A 205 -5.73 -1.88 12.46
N ARG A 206 -6.65 -0.98 12.80
CA ARG A 206 -7.12 0.05 11.91
C ARG A 206 -7.31 1.37 12.64
N GLY A 207 -6.93 2.45 12.00
CA GLY A 207 -7.09 3.81 12.50
C GLY A 207 -8.14 4.60 11.73
N ASP A 208 -8.20 5.89 12.06
CA ASP A 208 -8.98 6.86 11.32
C ASP A 208 -8.16 7.33 10.12
N VAL A 209 -8.69 7.22 8.91
CA VAL A 209 -8.04 7.76 7.71
C VAL A 209 -8.08 9.29 7.79
N ILE A 210 -6.92 9.93 7.83
CA ILE A 210 -6.82 11.39 7.96
C ILE A 210 -6.46 12.09 6.66
N ALA A 211 -5.94 11.35 5.68
CA ALA A 211 -5.55 11.84 4.38
C ALA A 211 -5.43 10.69 3.37
N THR A 212 -5.73 10.98 2.12
CA THR A 212 -5.48 10.14 0.95
C THR A 212 -4.95 11.01 -0.18
N GLY A 213 -4.26 10.42 -1.15
CA GLY A 213 -3.78 11.12 -2.32
C GLY A 213 -3.01 10.21 -3.27
N THR A 214 -2.28 10.82 -4.20
CA THR A 214 -1.43 10.09 -5.16
C THR A 214 0.05 10.39 -4.97
N THR A 215 0.92 9.58 -5.53
CA THR A 215 2.39 9.76 -5.53
C THR A 215 2.84 11.07 -6.20
N ASP A 216 1.95 11.72 -6.98
CA ASP A 216 2.15 13.05 -7.57
C ASP A 216 1.95 14.21 -6.58
N ALA A 217 1.57 13.93 -5.32
CA ALA A 217 1.37 14.95 -4.31
C ALA A 217 2.64 15.78 -4.10
N GLU A 218 2.46 17.09 -3.91
CA GLU A 218 3.55 17.98 -3.51
C GLU A 218 4.20 17.45 -2.22
N ASP A 219 5.54 17.54 -2.16
CA ASP A 219 6.35 17.02 -1.06
C ASP A 219 6.28 15.51 -0.81
N TYR A 220 5.64 14.70 -1.69
CA TYR A 220 5.62 13.24 -1.56
C TYR A 220 7.06 12.70 -1.39
N GLY A 221 7.98 13.18 -2.23
CA GLY A 221 9.41 12.91 -2.09
C GLY A 221 9.84 11.51 -2.55
N THR A 222 11.16 11.37 -2.75
CA THR A 222 11.78 10.18 -3.36
C THR A 222 12.81 9.51 -2.44
N THR A 223 13.06 10.10 -1.26
CA THR A 223 13.98 9.59 -0.25
C THR A 223 13.24 9.20 1.03
N LEU A 224 13.83 8.32 1.84
CA LEU A 224 13.24 7.93 3.13
C LEU A 224 12.99 9.13 4.05
N VAL A 225 13.90 10.11 4.05
CA VAL A 225 13.76 11.33 4.87
C VAL A 225 12.57 12.17 4.38
N GLN A 226 12.46 12.39 3.08
CA GLN A 226 11.33 13.15 2.53
C GLN A 226 10.01 12.42 2.76
N ARG A 227 9.97 11.09 2.58
CA ARG A 227 8.78 10.27 2.89
C ARG A 227 8.38 10.37 4.36
N ALA A 228 9.33 10.28 5.27
CA ALA A 228 9.07 10.45 6.70
C ALA A 228 8.56 11.86 7.02
N GLN A 229 9.17 12.89 6.44
CA GLN A 229 8.75 14.28 6.60
C GLN A 229 7.33 14.52 6.07
N PHE A 230 7.01 13.98 4.90
CA PHE A 230 5.68 14.05 4.30
C PHE A 230 4.61 13.47 5.23
N ILE A 231 4.79 12.24 5.69
CA ILE A 231 3.86 11.55 6.58
C ILE A 231 3.70 12.34 7.90
N VAL A 232 4.81 12.71 8.53
CA VAL A 232 4.81 13.41 9.83
C VAL A 232 4.14 14.78 9.72
N THR A 233 4.35 15.49 8.61
CA THR A 233 3.73 16.81 8.37
C THR A 233 2.21 16.67 8.29
N ILE A 234 1.71 15.72 7.50
CA ILE A 234 0.26 15.48 7.37
C ILE A 234 -0.36 15.12 8.73
N VAL A 235 0.28 14.23 9.49
CA VAL A 235 -0.21 13.84 10.82
C VAL A 235 -0.24 15.05 11.77
N ARG A 236 0.86 15.81 11.86
CA ARG A 236 0.93 16.99 12.73
C ARG A 236 -0.08 18.06 12.35
N ASP A 237 -0.31 18.28 11.06
CA ASP A 237 -1.29 19.26 10.60
C ASP A 237 -2.73 18.79 10.80
N HIS A 238 -2.99 17.48 10.77
CA HIS A 238 -4.26 16.93 11.25
C HIS A 238 -4.44 17.19 12.75
N LEU A 239 -3.45 16.86 13.58
CA LEU A 239 -3.50 17.03 15.04
C LEU A 239 -3.65 18.50 15.44
N LYS A 240 -3.00 19.44 14.75
CA LYS A 240 -3.17 20.89 15.01
C LYS A 240 -4.59 21.38 14.68
N ARG A 241 -5.23 20.82 13.65
CA ARG A 241 -6.58 21.21 13.21
C ARG A 241 -7.67 20.73 14.16
N LYS A 242 -7.48 19.59 14.83
CA LYS A 242 -8.36 19.18 15.92
C LYS A 242 -8.03 20.05 17.15
N GLY A 243 -8.96 20.89 17.58
CA GLY A 243 -8.79 21.65 18.82
C GLY A 243 -8.72 20.71 20.03
N CYS A 244 -7.86 21.01 21.00
CA CYS A 244 -7.75 20.20 22.20
C CYS A 244 -8.96 20.45 23.11
N THR A 245 -9.80 19.44 23.32
CA THR A 245 -10.89 19.49 24.31
C THR A 245 -10.45 19.05 25.71
N HIS A 246 -9.19 18.60 25.86
CA HIS A 246 -8.64 18.11 27.11
C HIS A 246 -7.79 19.18 27.82
N HIS A 247 -7.94 19.29 29.14
CA HIS A 247 -7.06 20.08 30.03
C HIS A 247 -6.93 21.59 29.76
N LEU A 248 -7.84 22.21 28.99
CA LEU A 248 -7.85 23.66 28.78
C LEU A 248 -7.81 24.42 30.12
N ASP A 249 -8.58 23.96 31.11
CA ASP A 249 -8.70 24.60 32.42
C ASP A 249 -7.51 24.31 33.36
N ASN A 250 -6.75 23.23 33.10
CA ASN A 250 -5.68 22.74 33.99
C ASN A 250 -4.27 23.04 33.48
N ARG A 251 -4.14 23.74 32.35
CA ARG A 251 -2.86 23.94 31.66
C ARG A 251 -1.81 24.65 32.52
N ASN A 252 -2.24 25.65 33.30
CA ASN A 252 -1.35 26.38 34.22
C ASN A 252 -0.86 25.48 35.36
N ALA A 253 -1.71 24.61 35.90
CA ALA A 253 -1.35 23.70 36.97
C ALA A 253 -0.34 22.64 36.50
N ILE A 254 -0.52 22.09 35.30
CA ILE A 254 0.40 21.09 34.73
C ILE A 254 1.74 21.76 34.36
N THR A 255 1.72 22.97 33.79
CA THR A 255 2.95 23.75 33.50
C THR A 255 3.74 24.03 34.78
N ALA A 256 3.05 24.42 35.85
CA ALA A 256 3.67 24.66 37.16
C ALA A 256 4.27 23.38 37.77
N ALA A 257 3.59 22.23 37.61
CA ALA A 257 4.09 20.95 38.11
C ALA A 257 5.31 20.44 37.32
N LEU A 258 5.37 20.69 36.01
CA LEU A 258 6.45 20.21 35.13
C LEU A 258 7.62 21.20 35.04
N GLY A 259 7.44 22.45 35.49
CA GLY A 259 8.47 23.50 35.42
C GLY A 259 8.83 23.95 34.00
N THR A 260 8.05 23.55 33.00
CA THR A 260 8.26 23.90 31.58
C THR A 260 6.92 24.05 30.86
N SER A 261 6.87 24.90 29.83
CA SER A 261 5.66 25.09 29.02
C SER A 261 5.33 23.82 28.26
N ILE A 262 4.05 23.44 28.31
CA ILE A 262 3.54 22.29 27.57
C ILE A 262 2.98 22.81 26.25
N ASP A 263 3.72 22.55 25.18
CA ASP A 263 3.33 22.91 23.82
C ASP A 263 2.32 21.91 23.22
N TRP A 264 2.18 20.75 23.84
CA TRP A 264 1.41 19.62 23.35
C TRP A 264 0.60 18.97 24.47
N CYS A 265 -0.65 18.57 24.20
CA CYS A 265 -1.45 17.84 25.16
C CYS A 265 -0.88 16.43 25.37
N PRO A 266 -0.51 16.02 26.60
CA PRO A 266 0.03 14.67 26.85
C PRO A 266 -1.03 13.57 26.65
N THR A 267 -2.31 13.92 26.56
CA THR A 267 -3.42 12.98 26.36
C THR A 267 -3.79 12.79 24.89
N CYS A 268 -3.68 13.84 24.06
CA CYS A 268 -4.21 13.82 22.68
C CYS A 268 -3.30 14.46 21.64
N GLY A 269 -2.02 14.68 21.95
CA GLY A 269 -1.01 15.10 20.97
C GLY A 269 -1.30 16.40 20.22
N THR A 270 -2.33 17.15 20.62
CA THR A 270 -2.75 18.39 19.98
C THR A 270 -1.89 19.53 20.48
N ARG A 271 -1.44 20.39 19.57
CA ARG A 271 -0.68 21.59 19.95
C ARG A 271 -1.58 22.51 20.75
N LEU A 272 -1.18 22.82 21.99
CA LEU A 272 -1.91 23.74 22.84
C LEU A 272 -1.50 25.16 22.42
N SER A 273 -2.31 25.84 21.60
CA SER A 273 -2.04 27.21 21.16
C SER A 273 -1.77 28.13 22.37
N ALA A 274 -0.73 28.94 22.33
CA ALA A 274 -0.58 30.02 23.30
C ALA A 274 -1.68 31.06 23.04
N ASN A 275 -2.61 31.21 23.99
CA ASN A 275 -3.43 32.42 24.07
C ASN A 275 -2.70 33.41 24.96
#